data_AF-A0A842QY95-F1
#
_entry.id   AF-A0A842QY95-F1
#
_cell.length_a   1.000
_cell.length_b   1.000
_cell.length_c   1.000
_cell.angle_alpha   90.00
_cell.angle_beta   90.00
_cell.angle_gamma   90.00
#
_symmetry.space_group_name_H-M   'P 1'
#
loop_
_entity.id
_entity.type
_entity.pdbx_description
1 polymer ?
#
loop_
_entity_poly.entity_id
_entity_poly.type
_entity_poly.pdbx_seq_one_letter_code
_entity_poly.pdbx_strand_id
1 'polypeptide(L)'
;MVMEKKNPIHMVVGMSSGNKRDYYDVLGISKNASQSEITRAFRRMAKKFHPDMNPDNPQAEERFKEVNEAYSVLSDREKRRRYDQFGFAGVDASPGFGAGDGGFGFEDIFGDIFGSFFGGSMGRSRRKARQRRGSDLQMPLSLKFEEAVFGVKKEISIKRRVPCGDCNGSGAAPGSKPQKCNTCGGMGQVAQTRRSAFGTIQQIMNCPTCNGEGEIIKKKCRTCRGSGIVTGMEKITVNIPPGIPDQDVIIPVKGKGNIESRGAMPGDLHLVVDVQPHQVFTREGSNLLRELDLDFLQLLFGASRVPVMTLEGTIIHIKIPPRTKPGTPFRVQGKGVPIFRDQNDRRGDLFITVFCEVPDVASLPKDQQALYKELFSKRKEDLLEKQLSREQHLLDTDSDDE
;
A
#
# COMPACT_ATOMS: atom_id res chain seq x y z
N MET A 1 -3.72 68.29 8.61
CA MET A 1 -3.68 67.32 7.50
C MET A 1 -4.94 66.50 7.54
N VAL A 2 -5.58 66.41 6.38
CA VAL A 2 -6.98 66.08 6.11
C VAL A 2 -7.39 64.70 6.64
N MET A 3 -8.40 64.67 7.51
CA MET A 3 -9.24 63.48 7.73
C MET A 3 -10.55 63.71 6.99
N GLU A 4 -10.69 63.12 5.81
CA GLU A 4 -11.91 63.14 5.01
C GLU A 4 -12.66 61.81 5.13
N LYS A 5 -13.76 61.88 5.88
CA LYS A 5 -15.10 61.36 5.58
C LYS A 5 -15.16 60.13 4.66
N LYS A 6 -15.39 58.95 5.27
CA LYS A 6 -15.98 57.79 4.60
C LYS A 6 -17.51 57.88 4.70
N ASN A 7 -18.18 57.86 3.55
CA ASN A 7 -19.46 57.20 3.27
C ASN A 7 -19.81 57.43 1.80
N PRO A 8 -20.66 56.61 1.15
CA PRO A 8 -20.86 55.16 1.26
C PRO A 8 -20.77 54.50 -0.14
N ILE A 9 -20.31 53.26 -0.25
CA ILE A 9 -20.43 52.54 -1.54
C ILE A 9 -21.79 51.85 -1.56
N HIS A 10 -22.58 52.28 -2.54
CA HIS A 10 -23.89 51.79 -2.96
C HIS A 10 -24.09 50.29 -2.78
N MET A 11 -25.15 49.93 -2.04
CA MET A 11 -25.94 48.74 -2.31
C MET A 11 -26.46 48.84 -3.75
N VAL A 12 -25.92 48.03 -4.66
CA VAL A 12 -26.63 47.63 -5.86
C VAL A 12 -27.19 46.26 -5.56
N VAL A 13 -28.46 46.26 -5.14
CA VAL A 13 -29.28 45.07 -5.02
C VAL A 13 -29.50 44.51 -6.42
N GLY A 14 -28.73 43.50 -6.77
CA GLY A 14 -29.02 42.58 -7.88
C GLY A 14 -29.57 41.29 -7.31
N MET A 15 -30.80 41.32 -6.77
CA MET A 15 -31.54 40.10 -6.48
C MET A 15 -31.86 39.42 -7.83
N SER A 16 -31.13 38.35 -8.15
CA SER A 16 -31.50 37.43 -9.23
C SER A 16 -32.20 36.21 -8.65
N SER A 17 -33.33 35.89 -9.27
CA SER A 17 -34.34 34.91 -8.92
C SER A 17 -33.79 33.50 -8.66
N GLY A 18 -34.07 32.95 -7.47
CA GLY A 18 -33.87 31.54 -7.15
C GLY A 18 -32.86 31.24 -6.04
N ASN A 19 -33.07 31.77 -4.83
CA ASN A 19 -32.50 31.37 -3.52
C ASN A 19 -30.99 31.01 -3.37
N LYS A 20 -30.13 31.20 -4.39
CA LYS A 20 -28.67 30.95 -4.35
C LYS A 20 -27.89 32.26 -4.57
N ARG A 21 -26.82 32.46 -3.79
CA ARG A 21 -25.95 33.66 -3.88
C ARG A 21 -24.98 33.56 -5.06
N ASP A 22 -24.78 34.65 -5.80
CA ASP A 22 -23.82 34.72 -6.91
C ASP A 22 -22.41 34.27 -6.45
N TYR A 23 -21.74 33.45 -7.25
CA TYR A 23 -20.45 32.85 -6.85
C TYR A 23 -19.33 33.88 -6.65
N TYR A 24 -19.41 35.03 -7.32
CA TYR A 24 -18.48 36.13 -7.10
C TYR A 24 -18.72 36.79 -5.73
N ASP A 25 -19.97 36.90 -5.31
CA ASP A 25 -20.35 37.43 -3.99
C ASP A 25 -19.97 36.44 -2.88
N VAL A 26 -20.14 35.13 -3.12
CA VAL A 26 -19.73 34.07 -2.17
C VAL A 26 -18.23 34.12 -1.88
N LEU A 27 -17.39 34.33 -2.91
CA LEU A 27 -15.95 34.47 -2.74
C LEU A 27 -15.51 35.91 -2.38
N GLY A 28 -16.41 36.88 -2.43
CA GLY A 28 -16.14 38.29 -2.15
C GLY A 28 -15.16 38.92 -3.13
N ILE A 29 -15.32 38.62 -4.42
CA ILE A 29 -14.43 39.07 -5.51
C ILE A 29 -15.25 39.69 -6.65
N SER A 30 -14.58 40.49 -7.50
CA SER A 30 -15.21 41.08 -8.69
C SER A 30 -15.39 40.04 -9.80
N LYS A 31 -16.39 40.24 -10.68
CA LYS A 31 -16.60 39.41 -11.90
C LYS A 31 -15.39 39.40 -12.83
N ASN A 32 -14.57 40.46 -12.79
CA ASN A 32 -13.33 40.57 -13.57
C ASN A 32 -12.10 39.99 -12.85
N ALA A 33 -12.27 39.30 -11.72
CA ALA A 33 -11.15 38.73 -10.97
C ALA A 33 -10.34 37.74 -11.80
N SER A 34 -9.02 37.82 -11.66
CA SER A 34 -8.07 36.89 -12.25
C SER A 34 -8.13 35.52 -11.58
N GLN A 35 -7.59 34.50 -12.25
CA GLN A 35 -7.56 33.13 -11.73
C GLN A 35 -6.83 33.03 -10.37
N SER A 36 -5.77 33.81 -10.21
CA SER A 36 -4.99 33.85 -8.97
C SER A 36 -5.75 34.52 -7.82
N GLU A 37 -6.58 35.52 -8.11
CA GLU A 37 -7.47 36.16 -7.12
C GLU A 37 -8.57 35.23 -6.65
N ILE A 38 -9.16 34.44 -7.57
CA ILE A 38 -10.15 33.40 -7.24
C ILE A 38 -9.56 32.37 -6.27
N THR A 39 -8.39 31.81 -6.60
CA THR A 39 -7.72 30.83 -5.72
C THR A 39 -7.33 31.42 -4.37
N ARG A 40 -6.89 32.68 -4.34
CA ARG A 40 -6.53 33.36 -3.08
C ARG A 40 -7.76 33.62 -2.21
N ALA A 41 -8.87 34.05 -2.82
CA ALA A 41 -10.13 34.27 -2.12
C ALA A 41 -10.69 32.97 -1.55
N PHE A 42 -10.67 31.88 -2.34
CA PHE A 42 -11.06 30.55 -1.89
C PHE A 42 -10.26 30.10 -0.67
N ARG A 43 -8.91 30.15 -0.71
CA ARG A 43 -8.07 29.74 0.43
C ARG A 43 -8.37 30.51 1.71
N ARG A 44 -8.64 31.82 1.58
CA ARG A 44 -9.00 32.68 2.71
C ARG A 44 -10.36 32.30 3.31
N MET A 45 -11.36 32.01 2.48
CA MET A 45 -12.71 31.65 2.91
C MET A 45 -12.77 30.20 3.43
N ALA A 46 -12.08 29.26 2.77
CA ALA A 46 -11.99 27.86 3.20
C ALA A 46 -11.32 27.74 4.58
N LYS A 47 -10.26 28.52 4.86
CA LYS A 47 -9.67 28.59 6.20
C LYS A 47 -10.63 29.19 7.23
N LYS A 48 -11.38 30.23 6.86
CA LYS A 48 -12.33 30.91 7.76
C LYS A 48 -13.51 30.02 8.15
N PHE A 49 -13.99 29.19 7.24
CA PHE A 49 -15.16 28.33 7.44
C PHE A 49 -14.81 26.84 7.58
N HIS A 50 -13.54 26.50 7.83
CA HIS A 50 -13.11 25.11 8.00
C HIS A 50 -13.82 24.47 9.20
N PRO A 51 -14.30 23.20 9.09
CA PRO A 51 -14.95 22.49 10.20
C PRO A 51 -14.11 22.48 11.48
N ASP A 52 -12.81 22.19 11.38
CA ASP A 52 -11.91 22.19 12.55
C ASP A 52 -11.79 23.53 13.28
N MET A 53 -12.00 24.65 12.58
CA MET A 53 -11.97 25.99 13.18
C MET A 53 -13.36 26.44 13.66
N ASN A 54 -14.42 25.72 13.28
CA ASN A 54 -15.81 26.04 13.57
C ASN A 54 -16.65 24.78 13.88
N PRO A 55 -16.26 23.95 14.87
CA PRO A 55 -16.83 22.61 15.08
C PRO A 55 -18.33 22.60 15.40
N ASP A 56 -18.86 23.68 15.99
CA ASP A 56 -20.27 23.76 16.46
C ASP A 56 -21.08 24.85 15.74
N ASN A 57 -20.64 25.32 14.57
CA ASN A 57 -21.32 26.38 13.83
C ASN A 57 -21.97 25.86 12.53
N PRO A 58 -23.28 25.54 12.52
CA PRO A 58 -23.96 25.05 11.33
C PRO A 58 -23.96 26.08 10.17
N GLN A 59 -23.89 27.38 10.46
CA GLN A 59 -23.75 28.40 9.42
C GLN A 59 -22.36 28.42 8.78
N ALA A 60 -21.31 27.97 9.48
CA ALA A 60 -19.98 27.85 8.90
C ALA A 60 -19.92 26.69 7.90
N GLU A 61 -20.59 25.57 8.20
CA GLU A 61 -20.69 24.42 7.30
C GLU A 61 -21.43 24.79 6.00
N GLU A 62 -22.58 25.48 6.10
CA GLU A 62 -23.34 25.93 4.93
C GLU A 62 -22.52 26.89 4.05
N ARG A 63 -21.82 27.84 4.67
CA ARG A 63 -20.91 28.75 3.96
C ARG A 63 -19.71 28.03 3.35
N PHE A 64 -19.19 27.00 3.99
CA PHE A 64 -18.10 26.20 3.46
C PHE A 64 -18.54 25.42 2.20
N LYS A 65 -19.77 24.86 2.20
CA LYS A 65 -20.36 24.22 1.02
C LYS A 65 -20.51 25.19 -0.14
N GLU A 66 -21.05 26.38 0.10
CA GLU A 66 -21.18 27.42 -0.93
C GLU A 66 -19.83 27.88 -1.50
N VAL A 67 -18.81 28.05 -0.65
CA VAL A 67 -17.45 28.46 -1.07
C VAL A 67 -16.80 27.40 -1.95
N ASN A 68 -17.02 26.11 -1.67
CA ASN A 68 -16.53 25.01 -2.50
C ASN A 68 -17.28 24.94 -3.85
N GLU A 69 -18.61 25.11 -3.85
CA GLU A 69 -19.42 25.17 -5.07
C GLU A 69 -18.95 26.33 -5.98
N ALA A 70 -18.79 27.53 -5.41
CA ALA A 70 -18.30 28.71 -6.11
C ALA A 70 -16.91 28.50 -6.70
N TYR A 71 -15.97 27.92 -5.95
CA TYR A 71 -14.63 27.64 -6.46
C TYR A 71 -14.66 26.59 -7.58
N SER A 72 -15.45 25.52 -7.46
CA SER A 72 -15.52 24.46 -8.48
C SER A 72 -16.00 24.95 -9.86
N VAL A 73 -16.77 26.04 -9.88
CA VAL A 73 -17.28 26.68 -11.09
C VAL A 73 -16.32 27.78 -11.56
N LEU A 74 -15.89 28.68 -10.68
CA LEU A 74 -15.05 29.82 -11.05
C LEU A 74 -13.58 29.44 -11.30
N SER A 75 -13.11 28.31 -10.77
CA SER A 75 -11.74 27.84 -10.97
C SER A 75 -11.50 27.25 -12.36
N ASP A 76 -12.55 26.79 -13.03
CA ASP A 76 -12.47 26.24 -14.38
C ASP A 76 -12.92 27.28 -15.40
N ARG A 77 -12.08 27.56 -16.40
CA ARG A 77 -12.31 28.63 -17.37
C ARG A 77 -13.57 28.41 -18.23
N GLU A 78 -13.89 27.16 -18.55
CA GLU A 78 -15.06 26.78 -19.35
C GLU A 78 -16.35 26.79 -18.53
N LYS A 79 -16.29 26.35 -17.27
CA LYS A 79 -17.44 26.45 -16.33
C LYS A 79 -17.73 27.90 -15.97
N ARG A 80 -16.70 28.71 -15.67
CA ARG A 80 -16.83 30.15 -15.44
C ARG A 80 -17.48 30.84 -16.63
N ARG A 81 -17.02 30.57 -17.86
CA ARG A 81 -17.62 31.15 -19.08
C ARG A 81 -19.10 30.80 -19.21
N ARG A 82 -19.49 29.54 -18.93
CA ARG A 82 -20.89 29.11 -18.97
C ARG A 82 -21.73 29.77 -17.87
N TYR A 83 -21.18 29.90 -16.66
CA TYR A 83 -21.81 30.61 -15.56
C TYR A 83 -22.00 32.10 -15.88
N ASP A 84 -20.99 32.74 -16.46
CA ASP A 84 -21.04 34.15 -16.87
C ASP A 84 -22.10 34.39 -17.97
N GLN A 85 -22.30 33.40 -18.85
CA GLN A 85 -23.23 33.50 -19.98
C GLN A 85 -24.67 33.09 -19.65
N PHE A 86 -24.87 32.10 -18.77
CA PHE A 86 -26.16 31.46 -18.53
C PHE A 86 -26.57 31.42 -17.04
N GLY A 87 -25.78 32.02 -16.14
CA GLY A 87 -26.01 31.96 -14.70
C GLY A 87 -25.94 30.53 -14.15
N PHE A 88 -26.64 30.26 -13.04
CA PHE A 88 -26.68 28.94 -12.42
C PHE A 88 -27.19 27.84 -13.39
N ALA A 89 -28.10 28.16 -14.31
CA ALA A 89 -28.62 27.21 -15.29
C ALA A 89 -27.55 26.67 -16.27
N GLY A 90 -26.43 27.37 -16.44
CA GLY A 90 -25.30 26.91 -17.27
C GLY A 90 -24.38 25.89 -16.60
N VAL A 91 -24.55 25.69 -15.28
CA VAL A 91 -23.66 24.88 -14.43
C VAL A 91 -24.40 23.97 -13.45
N ASP A 92 -25.73 24.09 -13.33
CA ASP A 92 -26.54 23.21 -12.49
C ASP A 92 -26.62 21.81 -13.12
N ALA A 93 -25.93 20.86 -12.51
CA ALA A 93 -26.05 19.45 -12.84
C ALA A 93 -27.16 18.85 -11.97
N SER A 94 -28.40 18.89 -12.43
CA SER A 94 -29.48 18.12 -11.81
C SER A 94 -30.17 17.21 -12.82
N PRO A 95 -29.86 15.90 -12.78
CA PRO A 95 -30.83 14.85 -13.04
C PRO A 95 -31.21 14.18 -11.71
N GLY A 96 -32.51 14.16 -11.42
CA GLY A 96 -33.08 13.78 -10.13
C GLY A 96 -32.94 12.32 -9.68
N PHE A 97 -33.49 12.12 -8.47
CA PHE A 97 -33.57 10.94 -7.60
C PHE A 97 -32.39 10.69 -6.64
N GLY A 98 -32.76 10.59 -5.36
CA GLY A 98 -31.87 10.61 -4.21
C GLY A 98 -31.54 9.25 -3.61
N ALA A 99 -30.51 9.28 -2.78
CA ALA A 99 -30.12 8.38 -1.70
C ALA A 99 -28.83 9.04 -1.17
N GLY A 100 -28.73 9.41 0.09
CA GLY A 100 -28.55 8.44 1.16
C GLY A 100 -27.13 8.64 1.69
N ASP A 101 -27.09 9.08 2.94
CA ASP A 101 -25.97 9.21 3.89
C ASP A 101 -24.68 8.41 3.61
N GLY A 102 -23.53 9.03 3.93
CA GLY A 102 -22.22 8.38 3.97
C GLY A 102 -21.14 9.10 3.15
N GLY A 103 -20.17 9.68 3.85
CA GLY A 103 -19.00 10.32 3.25
C GLY A 103 -18.12 9.36 2.44
N PHE A 104 -17.12 9.96 1.77
CA PHE A 104 -16.06 9.40 0.91
C PHE A 104 -16.30 9.53 -0.62
N GLY A 105 -15.50 10.42 -1.24
CA GLY A 105 -14.99 10.20 -2.62
C GLY A 105 -15.75 10.84 -3.79
N PHE A 106 -15.98 12.15 -3.78
CA PHE A 106 -16.65 12.85 -4.90
C PHE A 106 -15.73 13.14 -6.10
N GLU A 107 -14.42 12.89 -6.00
CA GLU A 107 -13.42 13.25 -7.03
C GLU A 107 -13.30 12.20 -8.16
N ASP A 108 -13.59 10.93 -7.87
CA ASP A 108 -13.44 9.83 -8.86
C ASP A 108 -14.72 9.50 -9.66
N ILE A 109 -15.90 9.89 -9.18
CA ILE A 109 -17.18 9.59 -9.85
C ILE A 109 -17.55 10.66 -10.90
N PHE A 110 -17.13 11.91 -10.70
CA PHE A 110 -17.46 13.00 -11.64
C PHE A 110 -16.59 13.02 -12.90
N GLY A 111 -15.39 12.44 -12.86
CA GLY A 111 -14.48 12.35 -14.01
C GLY A 111 -15.00 11.39 -15.11
N ASP A 112 -15.50 10.23 -14.72
CA ASP A 112 -15.86 9.15 -15.66
C ASP A 112 -17.28 9.28 -16.22
N ILE A 113 -18.21 9.92 -15.51
CA ILE A 113 -19.59 10.11 -15.97
C ILE A 113 -19.74 11.33 -16.89
N PHE A 114 -19.01 12.43 -16.65
CA PHE A 114 -19.13 13.64 -17.47
C PHE A 114 -18.39 13.54 -18.81
N GLY A 115 -17.34 12.70 -18.89
CA GLY A 115 -16.68 12.35 -20.16
C GLY A 115 -17.55 11.48 -21.08
N SER A 116 -18.60 10.85 -20.54
CA SER A 116 -19.44 9.90 -21.26
C SER A 116 -20.72 10.52 -21.83
N PHE A 117 -21.15 11.69 -21.35
CA PHE A 117 -22.48 12.25 -21.68
C PHE A 117 -22.45 13.53 -22.55
N PHE A 118 -21.38 14.33 -22.53
CA PHE A 118 -21.31 15.60 -23.30
C PHE A 118 -20.59 15.50 -24.66
N GLY A 119 -20.19 14.28 -25.07
CA GLY A 119 -19.51 13.99 -26.33
C GLY A 119 -20.47 13.53 -27.44
N GLY A 120 -21.52 14.30 -27.71
CA GLY A 120 -22.53 13.99 -28.73
C GLY A 120 -22.30 14.69 -30.07
N SER A 121 -21.21 14.37 -30.79
CA SER A 121 -21.14 14.25 -32.27
C SER A 121 -19.68 14.12 -32.73
N MET A 122 -19.43 13.25 -33.70
CA MET A 122 -18.15 13.04 -34.39
C MET A 122 -17.00 12.41 -33.58
N GLY A 123 -17.29 11.27 -32.98
CA GLY A 123 -16.25 10.33 -32.56
C GLY A 123 -16.76 8.91 -32.63
N ARG A 124 -16.65 8.27 -33.79
CA ARG A 124 -16.46 6.80 -33.83
C ARG A 124 -15.13 6.50 -33.12
N SER A 125 -15.10 6.68 -31.80
CA SER A 125 -14.11 6.05 -30.97
C SER A 125 -14.41 4.58 -31.12
N ARG A 126 -13.69 3.94 -32.06
CA ARG A 126 -13.43 2.51 -32.02
C ARG A 126 -12.98 2.29 -30.58
N ARG A 127 -13.88 1.85 -29.70
CA ARG A 127 -13.51 1.13 -28.49
C ARG A 127 -12.78 -0.09 -29.01
N LYS A 128 -11.49 0.09 -29.30
CA LYS A 128 -10.53 -0.96 -29.62
C LYS A 128 -10.77 -1.95 -28.50
N ALA A 129 -11.26 -3.15 -28.86
CA ALA A 129 -11.68 -4.16 -27.92
C ALA A 129 -10.71 -4.13 -26.74
N ARG A 130 -11.20 -3.74 -25.55
CA ARG A 130 -10.38 -3.55 -24.35
C ARG A 130 -9.51 -4.80 -24.28
N GLN A 131 -8.21 -4.63 -24.50
CA GLN A 131 -7.32 -5.76 -24.75
C GLN A 131 -7.45 -6.65 -23.51
N ARG A 132 -8.02 -7.85 -23.68
CA ARG A 132 -8.41 -8.68 -22.54
C ARG A 132 -7.16 -8.90 -21.70
N ARG A 133 -7.18 -8.54 -20.43
CA ARG A 133 -6.07 -8.81 -19.50
C ARG A 133 -6.30 -10.21 -18.92
N GLY A 134 -5.23 -10.98 -18.79
CA GLY A 134 -5.27 -12.26 -18.11
C GLY A 134 -5.36 -12.10 -16.60
N SER A 135 -5.59 -13.20 -15.89
CA SER A 135 -5.70 -13.17 -14.43
C SER A 135 -4.33 -12.92 -13.79
N ASP A 136 -4.36 -12.26 -12.65
CA ASP A 136 -3.17 -12.14 -11.80
C ASP A 136 -2.90 -13.50 -11.12
N LEU A 137 -1.64 -13.74 -10.74
CA LEU A 137 -1.19 -14.91 -10.00
C LEU A 137 -0.70 -14.48 -8.63
N GLN A 138 -0.90 -15.32 -7.62
CA GLN A 138 -0.36 -15.11 -6.28
C GLN A 138 0.47 -16.32 -5.89
N MET A 139 1.66 -16.08 -5.34
CA MET A 139 2.56 -17.15 -4.92
C MET A 139 3.27 -16.76 -3.63
N PRO A 140 3.32 -17.65 -2.61
CA PRO A 140 4.14 -17.42 -1.43
C PRO A 140 5.62 -17.48 -1.81
N LEU A 141 6.39 -16.55 -1.29
CA LEU A 141 7.84 -16.46 -1.45
C LEU A 141 8.49 -16.60 -0.09
N SER A 142 8.93 -17.82 0.23
CA SER A 142 9.67 -18.07 1.46
C SER A 142 11.09 -17.50 1.34
N LEU A 143 11.44 -16.63 2.28
CA LEU A 143 12.76 -16.01 2.41
C LEU A 143 13.43 -16.45 3.70
N LYS A 144 14.75 -16.62 3.63
CA LYS A 144 15.53 -16.69 4.86
C LYS A 144 15.54 -15.32 5.54
N PHE A 145 15.74 -15.30 6.84
CA PHE A 145 15.81 -14.05 7.59
C PHE A 145 16.90 -13.11 7.06
N GLU A 146 18.08 -13.63 6.74
CA GLU A 146 19.19 -12.87 6.17
C GLU A 146 18.84 -12.31 4.78
N GLU A 147 18.12 -13.08 3.96
CA GLU A 147 17.65 -12.63 2.64
C GLU A 147 16.68 -11.44 2.76
N ALA A 148 15.81 -11.45 3.77
CA ALA A 148 14.89 -10.34 4.04
C ALA A 148 15.61 -9.08 4.55
N VAL A 149 16.65 -9.26 5.38
CA VAL A 149 17.43 -8.15 5.93
C VAL A 149 18.35 -7.51 4.89
N PHE A 150 19.12 -8.31 4.15
CA PHE A 150 20.14 -7.81 3.21
C PHE A 150 19.62 -7.61 1.79
N GLY A 151 18.47 -8.19 1.46
CA GLY A 151 17.96 -8.24 0.10
C GLY A 151 18.67 -9.32 -0.73
N VAL A 152 17.99 -9.81 -1.76
CA VAL A 152 18.52 -10.88 -2.61
C VAL A 152 17.90 -10.84 -4.01
N LYS A 153 18.68 -11.23 -5.02
CA LYS A 153 18.14 -11.55 -6.35
C LYS A 153 17.81 -13.04 -6.38
N LYS A 154 16.52 -13.38 -6.41
CA LYS A 154 16.03 -14.76 -6.33
C LYS A 154 15.45 -15.19 -7.67
N GLU A 155 15.84 -16.35 -8.17
CA GLU A 155 15.23 -16.98 -9.34
C GLU A 155 14.09 -17.89 -8.87
N ILE A 156 12.88 -17.60 -9.31
CA ILE A 156 11.68 -18.39 -9.01
C ILE A 156 11.17 -19.04 -10.29
N SER A 157 10.63 -20.24 -10.16
CA SER A 157 9.97 -20.93 -11.28
C SER A 157 8.47 -20.94 -11.04
N ILE A 158 7.71 -20.45 -12.02
CA ILE A 158 6.25 -20.40 -11.95
C ILE A 158 5.65 -21.24 -13.06
N LYS A 159 4.55 -21.92 -12.74
CA LYS A 159 3.71 -22.61 -13.72
C LYS A 159 2.60 -21.67 -14.13
N ARG A 160 2.58 -21.23 -15.39
CA ARG A 160 1.55 -20.29 -15.88
C ARG A 160 1.15 -20.58 -17.32
N ARG A 161 0.04 -19.96 -17.74
CA ARG A 161 -0.36 -19.96 -19.15
C ARG A 161 0.52 -18.97 -19.93
N VAL A 162 1.33 -19.50 -20.83
CA VAL A 162 2.25 -18.75 -21.70
C VAL A 162 1.83 -18.86 -23.17
N PRO A 163 2.31 -17.96 -24.05
CA PRO A 163 2.07 -18.11 -25.49
C PRO A 163 2.68 -19.42 -25.98
N CYS A 164 1.94 -20.14 -26.83
CA CYS A 164 2.43 -21.38 -27.44
C CYS A 164 3.65 -21.08 -28.32
N GLY A 165 4.80 -21.71 -28.04
CA GLY A 165 6.04 -21.52 -28.80
C GLY A 165 5.90 -21.90 -30.28
N ASP A 166 5.23 -23.02 -30.58
CA ASP A 166 5.11 -23.52 -31.96
C ASP A 166 4.33 -22.60 -32.90
N CYS A 167 3.45 -21.75 -32.36
CA CYS A 167 2.66 -20.81 -33.16
C CYS A 167 2.83 -19.35 -32.71
N ASN A 168 3.77 -19.06 -31.80
CA ASN A 168 3.99 -17.77 -31.16
C ASN A 168 2.69 -17.07 -30.72
N GLY A 169 1.79 -17.80 -30.08
CA GLY A 169 0.52 -17.24 -29.62
C GLY A 169 -0.61 -17.15 -30.66
N SER A 170 -0.36 -17.37 -31.94
CA SER A 170 -1.39 -17.18 -33.00
C SER A 170 -2.51 -18.22 -33.00
N GLY A 171 -2.26 -19.40 -32.44
CA GLY A 171 -3.16 -20.56 -32.50
C GLY A 171 -3.24 -21.23 -33.88
N ALA A 172 -2.57 -20.69 -34.90
CA ALA A 172 -2.51 -21.26 -36.24
C ALA A 172 -1.33 -22.24 -36.39
N ALA A 173 -1.49 -23.25 -37.25
CA ALA A 173 -0.38 -24.14 -37.60
C ALA A 173 0.76 -23.34 -38.25
N PRO A 174 2.03 -23.79 -38.12
CA PRO A 174 3.16 -23.15 -38.80
C PRO A 174 2.88 -22.91 -40.29
N GLY A 175 3.12 -21.69 -40.78
CA GLY A 175 2.83 -21.28 -42.16
C GLY A 175 1.35 -20.94 -42.46
N SER A 176 0.45 -21.10 -41.50
CA SER A 176 -0.93 -20.62 -41.58
C SER A 176 -1.11 -19.35 -40.73
N LYS A 177 -2.03 -18.47 -41.15
CA LYS A 177 -2.35 -17.23 -40.42
C LYS A 177 -3.84 -17.18 -40.08
N PRO A 178 -4.22 -16.60 -38.93
CA PRO A 178 -5.60 -16.25 -38.64
C PRO A 178 -6.17 -15.36 -39.75
N GLN A 179 -7.39 -15.64 -40.19
CA GLN A 179 -8.10 -14.81 -41.17
C GLN A 179 -9.17 -14.00 -40.45
N LYS A 180 -9.41 -12.75 -40.87
CA LYS A 180 -10.52 -11.96 -40.33
C LYS A 180 -11.83 -12.70 -40.54
N CYS A 181 -12.69 -12.69 -39.53
CA CYS A 181 -14.01 -13.30 -39.61
C CYS A 181 -14.89 -12.49 -40.58
N ASN A 182 -15.39 -13.14 -41.64
CA ASN A 182 -16.22 -12.49 -42.65
C ASN A 182 -17.57 -12.02 -42.08
N THR A 183 -18.14 -12.76 -41.12
CA THR A 183 -19.45 -12.47 -40.53
C THR A 183 -19.48 -11.19 -39.69
N CYS A 184 -18.41 -10.89 -38.95
CA CYS A 184 -18.30 -9.69 -38.12
C CYS A 184 -17.27 -8.67 -38.63
N GLY A 185 -16.61 -8.93 -39.77
CA GLY A 185 -15.55 -8.07 -40.31
C GLY A 185 -14.34 -7.87 -39.38
N GLY A 186 -14.10 -8.80 -38.44
CA GLY A 186 -13.06 -8.66 -37.42
C GLY A 186 -13.51 -8.01 -36.11
N MET A 187 -14.78 -7.64 -35.97
CA MET A 187 -15.28 -6.96 -34.77
C MET A 187 -15.57 -7.89 -33.59
N GLY A 188 -15.69 -9.20 -33.83
CA GLY A 188 -16.02 -10.21 -32.82
C GLY A 188 -17.49 -10.17 -32.36
N GLN A 189 -18.24 -9.12 -32.67
CA GLN A 189 -19.66 -8.96 -32.31
C GLN A 189 -20.50 -8.67 -33.55
N VAL A 190 -21.78 -9.04 -33.49
CA VAL A 190 -22.78 -8.76 -34.53
C VAL A 190 -24.05 -8.21 -33.88
N ALA A 191 -24.67 -7.20 -34.49
CA ALA A 191 -25.97 -6.70 -34.06
C ALA A 191 -27.05 -7.61 -34.64
N GLN A 192 -27.80 -8.31 -33.79
CA GLN A 192 -28.95 -9.10 -34.19
C GLN A 192 -30.22 -8.30 -33.89
N THR A 193 -30.93 -7.95 -34.96
CA THR A 193 -32.21 -7.28 -34.89
C THR A 193 -33.31 -8.31 -34.63
N ARG A 194 -34.02 -8.22 -33.50
CA ARG A 194 -35.19 -9.05 -33.19
C ARG A 194 -36.44 -8.19 -33.15
N ARG A 195 -37.50 -8.62 -33.85
CA ARG A 195 -38.83 -8.02 -33.74
C ARG A 195 -39.50 -8.55 -32.49
N SER A 196 -39.91 -7.65 -31.61
CA SER A 196 -40.72 -7.95 -30.41
C SER A 196 -42.12 -7.35 -30.57
N ALA A 197 -43.04 -7.74 -29.69
CA ALA A 197 -44.39 -7.18 -29.64
C ALA A 197 -44.41 -5.64 -29.46
N PHE A 198 -43.32 -5.05 -28.93
CA PHE A 198 -43.17 -3.61 -28.67
C PHE A 198 -42.25 -2.89 -29.67
N GLY A 199 -41.94 -3.51 -30.82
CA GLY A 199 -41.09 -2.94 -31.86
C GLY A 199 -39.77 -3.68 -32.05
N THR A 200 -38.84 -3.06 -32.76
CA THR A 200 -37.58 -3.69 -33.18
C THR A 200 -36.47 -3.41 -32.16
N ILE A 201 -35.97 -4.45 -31.50
CA ILE A 201 -34.87 -4.36 -30.54
C ILE A 201 -33.59 -4.88 -31.22
N GLN A 202 -32.52 -4.08 -31.20
CA GLN A 202 -31.19 -4.52 -31.63
C GLN A 202 -30.41 -5.01 -30.42
N GLN A 203 -30.00 -6.27 -30.43
CA GLN A 203 -29.14 -6.85 -29.40
C GLN A 203 -27.75 -7.10 -29.98
N ILE A 204 -26.71 -6.64 -29.30
CA ILE A 204 -25.33 -6.95 -29.66
C ILE A 204 -24.99 -8.31 -29.05
N MET A 205 -24.61 -9.26 -29.90
CA MET A 205 -24.20 -10.60 -29.45
C MET A 205 -22.79 -10.90 -29.94
N ASN A 206 -22.11 -11.83 -29.28
CA ASN A 206 -20.86 -12.37 -29.81
C ASN A 206 -21.12 -13.02 -31.18
N CYS A 207 -20.23 -12.79 -32.13
CA CYS A 207 -20.35 -13.35 -33.47
C CYS A 207 -20.36 -14.89 -33.39
N PRO A 208 -21.38 -15.59 -33.91
CA PRO A 208 -21.49 -17.04 -33.79
C PRO A 208 -20.41 -17.79 -34.59
N THR A 209 -19.81 -17.15 -35.59
CA THR A 209 -18.78 -17.76 -36.44
C THR A 209 -17.39 -17.75 -35.80
N CYS A 210 -17.04 -16.72 -35.03
CA CYS A 210 -15.73 -16.60 -34.37
C CYS A 210 -15.81 -16.56 -32.84
N ASN A 211 -17.00 -16.74 -32.26
CA ASN A 211 -17.26 -16.72 -30.81
C ASN A 211 -16.67 -15.50 -30.08
N GLY A 212 -16.62 -14.34 -30.74
CA GLY A 212 -16.04 -13.13 -30.13
C GLY A 212 -14.58 -12.87 -30.45
N GLU A 213 -13.86 -13.78 -31.10
CA GLU A 213 -12.42 -13.61 -31.38
C GLU A 213 -12.12 -12.64 -32.52
N GLY A 214 -13.07 -12.39 -33.42
CA GLY A 214 -12.88 -11.56 -34.61
C GLY A 214 -12.06 -12.23 -35.73
N GLU A 215 -11.39 -13.33 -35.45
CA GLU A 215 -10.58 -14.08 -36.40
C GLU A 215 -10.99 -15.56 -36.44
N ILE A 216 -10.72 -16.21 -37.56
CA ILE A 216 -10.98 -17.64 -37.80
C ILE A 216 -9.66 -18.31 -38.16
N ILE A 217 -9.34 -19.39 -37.46
CA ILE A 217 -8.17 -20.23 -37.77
C ILE A 217 -8.64 -21.44 -38.57
N LYS A 218 -8.28 -21.50 -39.86
CA LYS A 218 -8.57 -22.66 -40.71
C LYS A 218 -7.73 -23.89 -40.33
N LYS A 219 -6.42 -23.71 -40.18
CA LYS A 219 -5.48 -24.77 -39.77
C LYS A 219 -4.99 -24.49 -38.36
N LYS A 220 -5.56 -25.19 -37.37
CA LYS A 220 -5.21 -25.03 -35.95
C LYS A 220 -3.82 -25.59 -35.66
N CYS A 221 -3.09 -24.93 -34.75
CA CYS A 221 -1.83 -25.45 -34.22
C CYS A 221 -2.07 -26.80 -33.52
N ARG A 222 -1.17 -27.77 -33.70
CA ARG A 222 -1.30 -29.11 -33.08
C ARG A 222 -1.14 -29.08 -31.56
N THR A 223 -0.25 -28.22 -31.07
CA THR A 223 0.16 -28.17 -29.66
C THR A 223 -0.88 -27.48 -28.79
N CYS A 224 -1.29 -26.26 -29.15
CA CYS A 224 -2.32 -25.52 -28.41
C CYS A 224 -3.76 -25.76 -28.93
N ARG A 225 -3.93 -26.57 -29.98
CA ARG A 225 -5.24 -26.90 -30.60
C ARG A 225 -6.08 -25.68 -30.98
N GLY A 226 -5.44 -24.56 -31.29
CA GLY A 226 -6.10 -23.32 -31.69
C GLY A 226 -6.19 -22.24 -30.61
N SER A 227 -5.91 -22.55 -29.34
CA SER A 227 -6.05 -21.57 -28.24
C SER A 227 -4.96 -20.48 -28.25
N GLY A 228 -3.80 -20.78 -28.84
CA GLY A 228 -2.62 -19.90 -28.83
C GLY A 228 -1.85 -19.91 -27.51
N ILE A 229 -2.34 -20.61 -26.47
CA ILE A 229 -1.72 -20.63 -25.14
C ILE A 229 -1.49 -22.07 -24.67
N VAL A 230 -0.44 -22.26 -23.89
CA VAL A 230 -0.09 -23.53 -23.26
C VAL A 230 0.35 -23.30 -21.82
N THR A 231 0.19 -24.30 -20.95
CA THR A 231 0.76 -24.23 -19.60
C THR A 231 2.24 -24.56 -19.67
N GLY A 232 3.09 -23.63 -19.23
CA GLY A 232 4.54 -23.79 -19.22
C GLY A 232 5.14 -23.40 -17.88
N MET A 233 6.35 -23.90 -17.63
CA MET A 233 7.21 -23.43 -16.55
C MET A 233 8.05 -22.26 -17.07
N GLU A 234 8.07 -21.15 -16.34
CA GLU A 234 8.90 -19.99 -16.65
C GLU A 234 9.74 -19.63 -15.42
N LYS A 235 11.03 -19.34 -15.65
CA LYS A 235 11.91 -18.81 -14.62
C LYS A 235 11.88 -17.29 -14.65
N ILE A 236 11.74 -16.68 -13.49
CA ILE A 236 11.67 -15.23 -13.31
C ILE A 236 12.69 -14.85 -12.24
N THR A 237 13.54 -13.89 -12.56
CA THR A 237 14.41 -13.26 -11.58
C THR A 237 13.68 -12.10 -10.92
N VAL A 238 13.60 -12.13 -9.59
CA VAL A 238 12.97 -11.09 -8.78
C VAL A 238 14.02 -10.48 -7.88
N ASN A 239 14.06 -9.15 -7.84
CA ASN A 239 14.92 -8.41 -6.94
C ASN A 239 14.16 -8.06 -5.67
N ILE A 240 14.65 -8.57 -4.54
CA ILE A 240 14.04 -8.40 -3.23
C ILE A 240 14.83 -7.30 -2.52
N PRO A 241 14.23 -6.12 -2.27
CA PRO A 241 14.92 -5.03 -1.56
C PRO A 241 15.27 -5.42 -0.11
N PRO A 242 16.31 -4.81 0.48
CA PRO A 242 16.67 -5.01 1.87
C PRO A 242 15.60 -4.48 2.83
N GLY A 243 15.57 -5.06 4.03
CA GLY A 243 14.73 -4.60 5.14
C GLY A 243 13.25 -4.94 5.02
N ILE A 244 12.84 -5.80 4.07
CA ILE A 244 11.42 -6.17 3.89
C ILE A 244 10.83 -6.70 5.20
N PRO A 245 9.68 -6.18 5.66
CA PRO A 245 8.94 -6.71 6.82
C PRO A 245 8.65 -8.22 6.72
N ASP A 246 8.52 -8.86 7.86
CA ASP A 246 8.39 -10.33 7.94
C ASP A 246 7.04 -10.83 7.38
N GLN A 247 6.00 -9.97 7.42
CA GLN A 247 4.64 -10.24 6.96
C GLN A 247 4.05 -9.03 6.21
N ASP A 248 2.91 -9.24 5.56
CA ASP A 248 2.07 -8.21 4.92
C ASP A 248 2.72 -7.44 3.75
N VAL A 249 3.79 -8.00 3.16
CA VAL A 249 4.46 -7.39 2.01
C VAL A 249 4.18 -8.20 0.75
N ILE A 250 3.58 -7.52 -0.23
CA ILE A 250 3.34 -8.05 -1.56
C ILE A 250 4.29 -7.37 -2.55
N ILE A 251 5.08 -8.18 -3.27
CA ILE A 251 5.97 -7.71 -4.34
C ILE A 251 5.29 -7.99 -5.70
N PRO A 252 4.81 -6.96 -6.41
CA PRO A 252 4.22 -7.14 -7.73
C PRO A 252 5.29 -7.28 -8.82
N VAL A 253 5.19 -8.34 -9.62
CA VAL A 253 6.01 -8.59 -10.80
C VAL A 253 5.13 -8.47 -12.04
N LYS A 254 5.27 -7.34 -12.74
CA LYS A 254 4.40 -6.94 -13.86
C LYS A 254 4.48 -7.90 -15.04
N GLY A 255 3.34 -8.24 -15.63
CA GLY A 255 3.23 -9.05 -16.86
C GLY A 255 3.62 -10.52 -16.70
N LYS A 256 3.77 -11.00 -15.46
CA LYS A 256 4.14 -12.37 -15.12
C LYS A 256 2.99 -13.22 -14.58
N GLY A 257 1.76 -12.71 -14.63
CA GLY A 257 0.52 -13.45 -14.36
C GLY A 257 0.10 -14.34 -15.55
N ASN A 258 -1.14 -14.84 -15.52
CA ASN A 258 -1.66 -15.71 -16.56
C ASN A 258 -2.00 -14.94 -17.84
N ILE A 259 -2.04 -15.67 -18.95
CA ILE A 259 -2.62 -15.24 -20.22
C ILE A 259 -3.86 -16.10 -20.47
N GLU A 260 -5.03 -15.46 -20.57
CA GLU A 260 -6.32 -16.20 -20.65
C GLU A 260 -6.77 -16.47 -22.09
N SER A 261 -6.31 -15.68 -23.06
CA SER A 261 -6.67 -15.88 -24.45
C SER A 261 -5.59 -15.37 -25.40
N ARG A 262 -5.65 -15.80 -26.66
CA ARG A 262 -4.80 -15.23 -27.71
C ARG A 262 -4.89 -13.71 -27.74
N GLY A 263 -3.74 -13.03 -27.76
CA GLY A 263 -3.64 -11.57 -27.83
C GLY A 263 -4.01 -10.86 -26.52
N ALA A 264 -4.34 -11.60 -25.46
CA ALA A 264 -4.53 -11.04 -24.14
C ALA A 264 -3.20 -10.54 -23.56
N MET A 265 -3.26 -9.41 -22.86
CA MET A 265 -2.12 -8.96 -22.06
C MET A 265 -2.01 -9.84 -20.83
N PRO A 266 -0.81 -10.31 -20.42
CA PRO A 266 -0.69 -11.06 -19.19
C PRO A 266 -1.15 -10.24 -17.98
N GLY A 267 -1.68 -10.94 -16.97
CA GLY A 267 -1.82 -10.37 -15.62
C GLY A 267 -0.45 -10.16 -14.96
N ASP A 268 -0.45 -9.84 -13.68
CA ASP A 268 0.74 -9.67 -12.84
C ASP A 268 0.90 -10.86 -11.89
N LEU A 269 2.13 -11.03 -11.38
CA LEU A 269 2.42 -11.99 -10.31
C LEU A 269 2.63 -11.23 -9.00
N HIS A 270 1.86 -11.57 -7.99
CA HIS A 270 1.96 -11.04 -6.63
C HIS A 270 2.70 -12.05 -5.75
N LEU A 271 3.91 -11.71 -5.35
CA LEU A 271 4.67 -12.53 -4.41
C LEU A 271 4.33 -12.10 -3.00
N VAL A 272 3.73 -13.00 -2.23
CA VAL A 272 3.49 -12.78 -0.80
C VAL A 272 4.72 -13.24 -0.06
N VAL A 273 5.44 -12.30 0.55
CA VAL A 273 6.66 -12.61 1.28
C VAL A 273 6.30 -13.31 2.59
N ASP A 274 7.04 -14.39 2.88
CA ASP A 274 6.98 -15.12 4.13
C ASP A 274 8.42 -15.32 4.62
N VAL A 275 8.79 -14.67 5.73
CA VAL A 275 10.15 -14.72 6.25
C VAL A 275 10.28 -15.80 7.32
N GLN A 276 11.22 -16.71 7.12
CA GLN A 276 11.49 -17.78 8.07
C GLN A 276 12.10 -17.20 9.37
N PRO A 277 11.68 -17.70 10.55
CA PRO A 277 12.26 -17.28 11.81
C PRO A 277 13.74 -17.67 11.90
N HIS A 278 14.54 -16.81 12.54
CA HIS A 278 15.96 -17.06 12.75
C HIS A 278 16.20 -17.64 14.16
N GLN A 279 17.14 -18.58 14.29
CA GLN A 279 17.35 -19.30 15.56
C GLN A 279 17.97 -18.44 16.67
N VAL A 280 18.73 -17.42 16.29
CA VAL A 280 19.53 -16.58 17.22
C VAL A 280 18.99 -15.15 17.33
N PHE A 281 18.27 -14.67 16.32
CA PHE A 281 17.88 -13.27 16.23
C PHE A 281 16.37 -13.19 16.09
N THR A 282 15.77 -12.29 16.86
CA THR A 282 14.36 -11.94 16.74
C THR A 282 14.27 -10.51 16.24
N ARG A 283 13.40 -10.24 15.27
CA ARG A 283 13.21 -8.89 14.75
C ARG A 283 12.13 -8.16 15.54
N GLU A 284 12.41 -6.91 15.88
CA GLU A 284 11.41 -5.98 16.41
C GLU A 284 11.47 -4.67 15.61
N GLY A 285 10.59 -4.55 14.61
CA GLY A 285 10.60 -3.43 13.67
C GLY A 285 11.90 -3.36 12.87
N SER A 286 12.75 -2.37 13.15
CA SER A 286 14.09 -2.23 12.55
C SER A 286 15.21 -2.71 13.47
N ASN A 287 14.89 -3.10 14.70
CA ASN A 287 15.86 -3.60 15.66
C ASN A 287 15.97 -5.12 15.59
N LEU A 288 17.13 -5.63 16.00
CA LEU A 288 17.37 -7.04 16.23
C LEU A 288 17.52 -7.27 17.73
N LEU A 289 16.90 -8.32 18.23
CA LEU A 289 17.04 -8.82 19.58
C LEU A 289 17.80 -10.13 19.53
N ARG A 290 18.71 -10.33 20.48
CA ARG A 290 19.42 -11.59 20.67
C ARG A 290 19.64 -11.84 22.14
N GLU A 291 19.57 -13.10 22.53
CA GLU A 291 19.96 -13.56 23.84
C GLU A 291 21.44 -13.98 23.85
N LEU A 292 22.12 -13.65 24.94
CA LEU A 292 23.52 -14.02 25.16
C LEU A 292 23.68 -14.60 26.55
N ASP A 293 23.93 -15.90 26.60
CA ASP A 293 24.29 -16.58 27.82
C ASP A 293 25.75 -16.27 28.19
N LEU A 294 25.94 -15.85 29.43
CA LEU A 294 27.23 -15.54 30.02
C LEU A 294 27.40 -16.33 31.30
N ASP A 295 28.63 -16.81 31.53
CA ASP A 295 28.98 -17.46 32.78
C ASP A 295 28.80 -16.50 33.96
N PHE A 296 28.35 -17.01 35.10
CA PHE A 296 28.11 -16.17 36.28
C PHE A 296 29.35 -15.37 36.72
N LEU A 297 30.59 -15.87 36.50
CA LEU A 297 31.82 -15.13 36.77
C LEU A 297 31.95 -13.90 35.88
N GLN A 298 31.56 -14.01 34.60
CA GLN A 298 31.59 -12.89 33.66
C GLN A 298 30.57 -11.82 34.06
N LEU A 299 29.39 -12.21 34.54
CA LEU A 299 28.39 -11.27 35.06
C LEU A 299 28.84 -10.64 36.39
N LEU A 300 29.46 -11.42 37.27
CA LEU A 300 29.91 -10.97 38.59
C LEU A 300 31.10 -10.01 38.50
N PHE A 301 32.15 -10.38 37.78
CA PHE A 301 33.41 -9.63 37.69
C PHE A 301 33.50 -8.71 36.47
N GLY A 302 32.58 -8.85 35.52
CA GLY A 302 32.60 -8.13 34.26
C GLY A 302 33.54 -8.78 33.25
N ALA A 303 33.38 -8.40 31.99
CA ALA A 303 34.19 -8.89 30.90
C ALA A 303 34.42 -7.77 29.88
N SER A 304 35.68 -7.47 29.59
CA SER A 304 36.04 -6.31 28.77
C SER A 304 35.82 -6.53 27.26
N ARG A 305 35.85 -7.79 26.79
CA ARG A 305 35.81 -8.14 25.36
C ARG A 305 35.01 -9.42 25.12
N VAL A 306 33.71 -9.40 25.39
CA VAL A 306 32.84 -10.54 25.07
C VAL A 306 32.57 -10.56 23.55
N PRO A 307 32.92 -11.64 22.83
CA PRO A 307 32.66 -11.75 21.40
C PRO A 307 31.19 -12.06 21.14
N VAL A 308 30.57 -11.30 20.23
CA VAL A 308 29.19 -11.53 19.79
C VAL A 308 29.16 -11.55 18.27
N MET A 309 28.57 -12.60 17.70
CA MET A 309 28.34 -12.71 16.27
C MET A 309 27.16 -11.81 15.87
N THR A 310 27.37 -10.96 14.87
CA THR A 310 26.30 -10.16 14.24
C THR A 310 25.62 -10.96 13.12
N LEU A 311 24.46 -10.49 12.65
CA LEU A 311 23.78 -11.09 11.50
C LEU A 311 24.63 -11.05 10.21
N GLU A 312 25.55 -10.10 10.10
CA GLU A 312 26.48 -9.95 8.97
C GLU A 312 27.62 -10.98 8.99
N GLY A 313 27.70 -11.83 10.01
CA GLY A 313 28.81 -12.78 10.20
C GLY A 313 30.08 -12.13 10.75
N THR A 314 30.03 -10.87 11.19
CA THR A 314 31.15 -10.19 11.84
C THR A 314 31.11 -10.37 13.36
N ILE A 315 32.26 -10.56 13.99
CA ILE A 315 32.40 -10.64 15.44
C ILE A 315 32.64 -9.23 15.97
N ILE A 316 31.74 -8.76 16.83
CA ILE A 316 31.92 -7.53 17.60
C ILE A 316 32.28 -7.87 19.05
N HIS A 317 32.92 -6.94 19.74
CA HIS A 317 33.21 -7.10 21.17
C HIS A 317 32.37 -6.12 21.99
N ILE A 318 31.65 -6.64 22.98
CA ILE A 318 30.91 -5.84 23.94
C ILE A 318 31.60 -5.87 25.31
N LYS A 319 31.47 -4.76 26.05
CA LYS A 319 31.96 -4.64 27.43
C LYS A 319 30.81 -4.90 28.39
N ILE A 320 30.98 -5.89 29.26
CA ILE A 320 30.03 -6.23 30.33
C ILE A 320 30.59 -5.67 31.65
N PRO A 321 29.88 -4.74 32.31
CA PRO A 321 30.26 -4.24 33.62
C PRO A 321 30.20 -5.33 34.71
N PRO A 322 30.99 -5.22 35.79
CA PRO A 322 30.84 -6.10 36.94
C PRO A 322 29.47 -5.94 37.59
N ARG A 323 28.96 -7.03 38.17
CA ARG A 323 27.64 -7.12 38.82
C ARG A 323 26.48 -6.84 37.87
N THR A 324 26.61 -7.24 36.60
CA THR A 324 25.52 -7.15 35.62
C THR A 324 24.40 -8.13 35.99
N LYS A 325 23.15 -7.65 36.01
CA LYS A 325 21.99 -8.48 36.32
C LYS A 325 21.55 -9.27 35.08
N PRO A 326 21.10 -10.53 35.22
CA PRO A 326 20.42 -11.24 34.14
C PRO A 326 19.20 -10.45 33.65
N GLY A 327 18.93 -10.51 32.34
CA GLY A 327 17.90 -9.73 31.66
C GLY A 327 18.31 -8.30 31.29
N THR A 328 19.54 -7.87 31.58
CA THR A 328 19.99 -6.50 31.22
C THR A 328 20.22 -6.40 29.70
N PRO A 329 19.58 -5.45 28.99
CA PRO A 329 19.80 -5.25 27.57
C PRO A 329 21.01 -4.35 27.30
N PHE A 330 21.86 -4.75 26.35
CA PHE A 330 22.98 -3.96 25.83
C PHE A 330 22.70 -3.57 24.38
N ARG A 331 22.75 -2.26 24.09
CA ARG A 331 22.52 -1.72 22.75
C ARG A 331 23.82 -1.62 21.96
N VAL A 332 23.82 -2.15 20.74
CA VAL A 332 24.86 -1.97 19.73
C VAL A 332 24.28 -1.19 18.56
N GLN A 333 24.74 0.05 18.43
CA GLN A 333 24.19 1.00 17.47
C GLN A 333 24.46 0.58 16.02
N GLY A 334 23.46 0.71 15.14
CA GLY A 334 23.58 0.50 13.69
C GLY A 334 23.74 -0.95 13.25
N LYS A 335 23.57 -1.91 14.17
CA LYS A 335 23.68 -3.35 13.90
C LYS A 335 22.33 -4.07 13.80
N GLY A 336 21.24 -3.32 13.63
CA GLY A 336 19.91 -3.84 13.32
C GLY A 336 19.63 -3.97 11.82
N VAL A 337 18.35 -3.97 11.46
CA VAL A 337 17.83 -4.17 10.10
C VAL A 337 17.73 -2.81 9.36
N PRO A 338 18.02 -2.75 8.05
CA PRO A 338 17.71 -1.58 7.22
C PRO A 338 16.23 -1.21 7.27
N ILE A 339 15.92 0.08 7.33
CA ILE A 339 14.54 0.55 7.29
C ILE A 339 13.99 0.38 5.88
N PHE A 340 12.90 -0.37 5.75
CA PHE A 340 12.28 -0.64 4.46
C PHE A 340 11.87 0.65 3.73
N ARG A 341 12.29 0.80 2.46
CA ARG A 341 12.02 1.97 1.60
C ARG A 341 12.57 3.30 2.11
N ASP A 342 13.50 3.30 3.07
CA ASP A 342 14.19 4.51 3.48
C ASP A 342 15.28 4.89 2.47
N GLN A 343 15.32 6.17 2.06
CA GLN A 343 16.30 6.64 1.07
C GLN A 343 17.68 6.91 1.67
N ASN A 344 17.77 7.02 2.99
CA ASN A 344 19.00 7.37 3.72
C ASN A 344 19.75 6.13 4.25
N ASP A 345 19.34 4.92 3.84
CA ASP A 345 19.93 3.64 4.26
C ASP A 345 20.10 3.51 5.78
N ARG A 346 19.15 4.08 6.54
CA ARG A 346 19.20 4.01 8.00
C ARG A 346 18.94 2.58 8.46
N ARG A 347 19.59 2.22 9.56
CA ARG A 347 19.45 0.94 10.24
C ARG A 347 18.97 1.14 11.67
N GLY A 348 18.22 0.16 12.17
CA GLY A 348 18.00 0.04 13.60
C GLY A 348 19.23 -0.52 14.32
N ASP A 349 19.02 -0.94 15.55
CA ASP A 349 20.08 -1.38 16.45
C ASP A 349 19.96 -2.86 16.83
N LEU A 350 21.04 -3.42 17.35
CA LEU A 350 21.04 -4.75 17.95
C LEU A 350 20.97 -4.61 19.48
N PHE A 351 19.98 -5.23 20.09
CA PHE A 351 19.84 -5.36 21.54
C PHE A 351 20.24 -6.77 21.95
N ILE A 352 21.15 -6.85 22.90
CA ILE A 352 21.69 -8.11 23.42
C ILE A 352 21.25 -8.21 24.87
N THR A 353 20.32 -9.11 25.15
CA THR A 353 19.85 -9.40 26.51
C THR A 353 20.73 -10.49 27.09
N VAL A 354 21.41 -10.19 28.21
CA VAL A 354 22.31 -11.16 28.84
C VAL A 354 21.57 -12.05 29.82
N PHE A 355 21.83 -13.34 29.79
CA PHE A 355 21.34 -14.31 30.77
C PHE A 355 22.52 -14.97 31.49
N CYS A 356 22.24 -15.53 32.68
CA CYS A 356 23.25 -16.22 33.46
C CYS A 356 23.20 -17.70 33.14
N GLU A 357 24.27 -18.21 32.55
CA GLU A 357 24.52 -19.63 32.49
C GLU A 357 25.10 -20.08 33.84
N VAL A 358 24.48 -21.08 34.45
CA VAL A 358 25.01 -21.70 35.66
C VAL A 358 25.97 -22.81 35.23
N PRO A 359 27.26 -22.75 35.59
CA PRO A 359 28.22 -23.73 35.12
C PRO A 359 27.89 -25.11 35.67
N ASP A 360 27.99 -26.13 34.82
CA ASP A 360 27.96 -27.52 35.28
C ASP A 360 29.28 -27.83 35.99
N VAL A 361 29.29 -27.61 37.32
CA VAL A 361 30.46 -27.83 38.17
C VAL A 361 30.99 -29.26 38.04
N ALA A 362 30.14 -30.26 37.74
CA ALA A 362 30.61 -31.65 37.60
C ALA A 362 31.52 -31.85 36.38
N SER A 363 31.33 -31.04 35.33
CA SER A 363 32.14 -31.07 34.09
C SER A 363 33.50 -30.38 34.22
N LEU A 364 33.70 -29.58 35.28
CA LEU A 364 34.90 -28.76 35.45
C LEU A 364 36.10 -29.58 36.00
N PRO A 365 37.35 -29.12 35.77
CA PRO A 365 38.54 -29.65 36.43
C PRO A 365 38.44 -29.68 37.97
N LYS A 366 39.06 -30.69 38.61
CA LYS A 366 38.92 -30.93 40.07
C LYS A 366 39.35 -29.76 40.95
N ASP A 367 40.38 -29.03 40.53
CA ASP A 367 40.87 -27.80 41.16
C ASP A 367 39.81 -26.69 41.12
N GLN A 368 39.16 -26.48 39.97
CA GLN A 368 38.05 -25.53 39.86
C GLN A 368 36.87 -25.96 40.71
N GLN A 369 36.47 -27.23 40.67
CA GLN A 369 35.37 -27.74 41.51
C GLN A 369 35.59 -27.47 43.00
N ALA A 370 36.82 -27.61 43.49
CA ALA A 370 37.17 -27.32 44.87
C ALA A 370 36.92 -25.84 45.21
N LEU A 371 37.27 -24.91 44.31
CA LEU A 371 37.04 -23.47 44.50
C LEU A 371 35.55 -23.12 44.58
N TYR A 372 34.70 -23.70 43.73
CA TYR A 372 33.25 -23.49 43.80
C TYR A 372 32.66 -23.97 45.13
N LYS A 373 33.08 -25.16 45.58
CA LYS A 373 32.62 -25.74 46.84
C LYS A 373 33.06 -24.90 48.04
N GLU A 374 34.30 -24.41 48.02
CA GLU A 374 34.82 -23.52 49.06
C GLU A 374 34.06 -22.18 49.10
N LEU A 375 33.77 -21.59 47.94
CA LEU A 375 32.99 -20.36 47.88
C LEU A 375 31.57 -20.56 48.41
N PHE A 376 30.92 -21.68 48.05
CA PHE A 376 29.59 -22.01 48.53
C PHE A 376 29.58 -22.23 50.05
N SER A 377 30.52 -22.99 50.60
CA SER A 377 30.57 -23.25 52.04
C SER A 377 30.75 -21.96 52.86
N LYS A 378 31.60 -21.04 52.40
CA LYS A 378 31.80 -19.73 53.05
C LYS A 378 30.60 -18.80 53.01
N ARG A 379 29.68 -18.98 52.06
CA ARG A 379 28.51 -18.10 51.86
C ARG A 379 27.17 -18.76 52.19
N LYS A 380 27.17 -20.03 52.59
CA LYS A 380 25.94 -20.83 52.72
C LYS A 380 24.95 -20.21 53.70
N GLU A 381 25.42 -19.84 54.90
CA GLU A 381 24.58 -19.27 55.95
C GLU A 381 24.02 -17.91 55.51
N ASP A 382 24.88 -16.98 55.05
CA ASP A 382 24.48 -15.68 54.49
C ASP A 382 23.43 -15.78 53.38
N LEU A 383 23.54 -16.77 52.49
CA LEU A 383 22.61 -16.96 51.38
C LEU A 383 21.23 -17.40 51.88
N LEU A 384 21.18 -18.33 52.85
CA LEU A 384 19.94 -18.81 53.44
C LEU A 384 19.25 -17.69 54.23
N GLU A 385 19.97 -16.94 55.06
CA GLU A 385 19.40 -15.81 55.81
C GLU A 385 18.81 -14.72 54.89
N LYS A 386 19.51 -14.40 53.80
CA LYS A 386 19.01 -13.47 52.77
C LYS A 386 17.78 -13.98 52.06
N GLN A 387 17.68 -15.30 51.85
CA GLN A 387 16.50 -15.88 51.25
C GLN A 387 15.31 -15.83 52.22
N LEU A 388 15.49 -16.25 53.47
CA LEU A 388 14.43 -16.18 54.48
C LEU A 388 13.89 -14.76 54.67
N SER A 389 14.78 -13.77 54.81
CA SER A 389 14.37 -12.37 54.95
C SER A 389 13.61 -11.85 53.72
N ARG A 390 13.96 -12.29 52.52
CA ARG A 390 13.24 -11.92 51.29
C ARG A 390 11.85 -12.54 51.22
N GLU A 391 11.71 -13.81 51.58
CA GLU A 391 10.40 -14.49 51.62
C GLU A 391 9.49 -13.88 52.68
N GLN A 392 10.02 -13.53 53.86
CA GLN A 392 9.27 -12.83 54.90
C GLN A 392 8.76 -11.47 54.42
N HIS A 393 9.64 -10.66 53.80
CA HIS A 393 9.25 -9.36 53.27
C HIS A 393 8.13 -9.47 52.22
N LEU A 394 8.15 -10.49 51.36
CA LEU A 394 7.11 -10.68 50.35
C LEU A 394 5.74 -10.96 50.99
N LEU A 395 5.71 -11.80 52.02
CA LEU A 395 4.48 -12.12 52.76
C LEU A 395 3.92 -10.92 53.51
N ASP A 396 4.79 -10.08 54.06
CA ASP A 396 4.37 -8.87 54.79
C ASP A 396 3.79 -7.81 53.81
N THR A 397 4.38 -7.65 52.62
CA THR A 397 3.88 -6.68 51.61
C THR A 397 2.52 -7.00 51.01
N ASP A 398 2.11 -8.27 50.99
CA ASP A 398 0.78 -8.67 50.51
C ASP A 398 -0.33 -8.42 51.55
N SER A 399 0.03 -8.09 52.81
CA SER A 399 -0.92 -7.85 53.91
C SER A 399 -1.31 -6.39 54.13
N ASP A 400 -0.66 -5.46 53.43
CA ASP A 400 -0.89 -4.00 53.56
C ASP A 400 -1.80 -3.42 52.45
N ASP A 401 -2.27 -4.24 51.49
CA ASP A 401 -3.13 -3.85 50.35
C ASP A 401 -4.62 -4.30 50.49
N GLU A 402 -5.04 -4.81 51.66
CA GLU A 402 -6.45 -5.00 52.06
C GLU A 402 -6.91 -3.95 53.07
#